data_AF-A0A6A4H625-F1
#
_entry.id   AF-A0A6A4H625-F1
#
_cell.length_a   1.000
_cell.length_b   1.000
_cell.length_c   1.000
_cell.angle_alpha   90.00
_cell.angle_beta   90.00
_cell.angle_gamma   90.00
#
_symmetry.space_group_name_H-M   'P 1'
#
loop_
_entity.id
_entity.type
_entity.pdbx_description
1 polymer ?
#
loop_
_entity_poly.entity_id
_entity_poly.type
_entity_poly.pdbx_seq_one_letter_code
_entity_poly.pdbx_strand_id
1 'polypeptide(L)'
;NEMNSVESILQSARQDLEDYDREIQILDSRKKEFIRKQEHLRKYMAQLQALLSPFRKVPDEILRRIFEDCCGGSDNHFILRDKNSGEPMDAIKNMPALALTSVCSRWRRNGLSIPSIWSKISL
;
A
#
# COMPACT_ATOMS: atom_id res chain seq x y z
N ASN A 1 -40.20 51.61 -13.73
CA ASN A 1 -40.56 50.71 -12.61
C ASN A 1 -40.09 49.27 -12.83
N GLU A 2 -40.13 48.74 -14.06
CA GLU A 2 -39.66 47.37 -14.37
C GLU A 2 -38.15 47.17 -14.23
N MET A 3 -37.34 48.18 -14.61
CA MET A 3 -35.88 48.10 -14.53
C MET A 3 -35.34 47.96 -13.09
N ASN A 4 -36.01 48.60 -12.12
CA ASN A 4 -35.68 48.45 -10.70
C ASN A 4 -36.06 47.06 -10.16
N SER A 5 -37.07 46.41 -10.75
CA SER A 5 -37.47 45.05 -10.40
C SER A 5 -36.43 44.03 -10.85
N VAL A 6 -35.91 44.19 -12.06
CA VAL A 6 -34.85 43.33 -12.60
C VAL A 6 -33.55 43.46 -11.79
N GLU A 7 -33.16 44.68 -11.40
CA GLU A 7 -31.97 44.90 -10.57
C GLU A 7 -32.07 44.22 -9.20
N SER A 8 -33.25 44.26 -8.57
CA SER A 8 -33.51 43.60 -7.29
C SER A 8 -33.39 42.07 -7.39
N ILE A 9 -33.97 41.48 -8.45
CA ILE A 9 -33.87 40.03 -8.70
C ILE A 9 -32.41 39.63 -8.93
N LEU A 10 -31.67 40.43 -9.70
CA LEU A 10 -30.26 40.18 -9.97
C LEU A 10 -29.42 40.24 -8.69
N GLN A 11 -29.71 41.19 -7.79
CA GLN A 11 -29.04 41.29 -6.50
C GLN A 11 -29.36 40.09 -5.59
N SER A 12 -30.60 39.63 -5.56
CA SER A 12 -30.97 38.41 -4.83
C SER A 12 -30.23 37.19 -5.36
N ALA A 13 -30.17 37.03 -6.69
CA ALA A 13 -29.48 35.90 -7.31
C ALA A 13 -27.96 35.92 -7.03
N ARG A 14 -27.34 37.11 -6.96
CA ARG A 14 -25.93 37.25 -6.53
C ARG A 14 -25.73 36.81 -5.09
N GLN A 15 -26.63 37.20 -4.18
CA GLN A 15 -26.54 36.81 -2.79
C GLN A 15 -26.70 35.29 -2.63
N ASP A 16 -27.66 34.69 -3.32
CA ASP A 16 -27.86 33.23 -3.29
C ASP A 16 -26.61 32.49 -3.81
N LEU A 17 -25.97 33.01 -4.86
CA LEU A 17 -24.73 32.43 -5.38
C LEU A 17 -23.61 32.44 -4.34
N GLU A 18 -23.41 33.57 -3.66
CA GLU A 18 -22.40 33.70 -2.59
C GLU A 18 -22.70 32.76 -1.41
N ASP A 19 -23.98 32.58 -1.07
CA ASP A 19 -24.41 31.68 -0.02
C ASP A 19 -24.13 30.23 -0.39
N TYR A 20 -24.41 29.83 -1.64
CA TYR A 20 -24.10 28.51 -2.14
C TYR A 20 -22.60 28.24 -2.21
N ASP A 21 -21.79 29.20 -2.67
CA ASP A 21 -20.33 29.06 -2.68
C ASP A 21 -19.77 28.86 -1.27
N ARG A 22 -20.29 29.58 -0.28
CA ARG A 22 -19.90 29.39 1.13
C ARG A 22 -20.25 27.99 1.64
N GLU A 23 -21.46 27.51 1.37
CA GLU A 23 -21.88 26.17 1.80
C GLU A 23 -21.04 25.07 1.12
N ILE A 24 -20.73 25.22 -0.17
CA ILE A 24 -19.83 24.32 -0.90
C ILE A 24 -18.47 24.26 -0.21
N GLN A 25 -17.87 25.40 0.15
CA GLN A 25 -16.57 25.40 0.83
C GLN A 25 -16.61 24.73 2.21
N ILE A 26 -17.69 24.90 2.96
CA ILE A 26 -17.89 24.23 4.25
C ILE A 26 -17.98 22.72 4.06
N LEU A 27 -18.80 22.27 3.12
CA LEU A 27 -18.98 20.85 2.81
C LEU A 27 -17.70 20.19 2.31
N ASP A 28 -16.93 20.88 1.46
CA ASP A 28 -15.63 20.38 0.99
C ASP A 28 -14.61 20.25 2.13
N SER A 29 -14.62 21.20 3.06
CA SER A 29 -13.77 21.13 4.25
C SER A 29 -14.11 19.92 5.12
N ARG A 30 -15.41 19.68 5.36
CA ARG A 30 -15.90 18.49 6.10
C ARG A 30 -15.57 17.19 5.36
N LYS A 31 -15.74 17.16 4.04
CA LYS A 31 -15.37 16.00 3.21
C LYS A 31 -13.89 15.66 3.34
N LYS A 32 -13.00 16.67 3.27
CA LYS A 32 -11.56 16.49 3.47
C LYS A 32 -11.23 15.94 4.86
N GLU A 33 -11.93 16.41 5.89
CA GLU A 33 -11.77 15.86 7.25
C GLU A 33 -12.16 14.38 7.33
N PHE A 34 -13.30 14.01 6.75
CA PHE A 34 -13.75 12.61 6.75
C PHE A 34 -12.83 11.69 5.95
N ILE A 35 -12.27 12.16 4.82
CA ILE A 35 -11.26 11.40 4.06
C ILE A 35 -10.05 11.11 4.95
N ARG A 36 -9.51 12.11 5.66
CA ARG A 36 -8.37 11.92 6.57
C ARG A 36 -8.68 10.93 7.69
N LYS A 37 -9.87 11.04 8.31
CA LYS A 37 -10.33 10.11 9.35
C LYS A 37 -10.46 8.67 8.80
N GLN A 38 -11.01 8.53 7.60
CA GLN A 38 -11.14 7.24 6.93
C GLN A 38 -9.78 6.60 6.63
N GLU A 39 -8.83 7.37 6.11
CA GLU A 39 -7.46 6.91 5.84
C GLU A 39 -6.75 6.46 7.12
N HIS A 40 -6.90 7.23 8.20
CA HIS A 40 -6.35 6.89 9.50
C HIS A 40 -6.92 5.56 10.03
N LEU A 41 -8.25 5.40 9.99
CA LEU A 41 -8.91 4.17 10.43
C LEU A 41 -8.52 2.96 9.57
N ARG A 42 -8.45 3.11 8.24
CA ARG A 42 -7.96 2.04 7.34
C ARG A 42 -6.56 1.59 7.73
N LYS A 43 -5.64 2.53 7.98
CA LYS A 43 -4.28 2.22 8.41
C LYS A 43 -4.25 1.49 9.76
N TYR A 44 -5.04 1.93 10.72
CA TYR A 44 -5.14 1.30 12.03
C TYR A 44 -5.72 -0.13 11.93
N MET A 45 -6.79 -0.32 11.17
CA MET A 45 -7.37 -1.64 10.91
C MET A 45 -6.37 -2.59 10.26
N ALA A 46 -5.59 -2.13 9.28
CA ALA A 46 -4.55 -2.95 8.66
C ALA A 46 -3.48 -3.39 9.68
N GLN A 47 -3.10 -2.53 10.63
CA GLN A 47 -2.17 -2.87 11.71
C GLN A 47 -2.75 -3.93 12.66
N LEU A 48 -4.03 -3.81 13.02
CA LEU A 48 -4.73 -4.79 13.85
C LEU A 48 -4.92 -6.13 13.12
N GLN A 49 -5.28 -6.11 11.84
CA GLN A 49 -5.35 -7.34 11.03
C GLN A 49 -3.99 -8.02 10.94
N ALA A 50 -2.91 -7.24 10.77
CA ALA A 50 -1.57 -7.78 10.82
C ALA A 50 -1.25 -8.40 12.19
N LEU A 51 -1.77 -7.87 13.30
CA LEU A 51 -1.65 -8.44 14.66
C LEU A 51 -2.35 -9.79 14.79
N LEU A 52 -3.51 -9.94 14.16
CA LEU A 52 -4.28 -11.18 14.13
C LEU A 52 -3.70 -12.24 13.18
N SER A 53 -2.74 -11.87 12.34
CA SER A 53 -2.11 -12.78 11.40
C SER A 53 -1.51 -14.00 12.13
N PRO A 54 -1.86 -15.24 11.72
CA PRO A 54 -1.29 -16.47 12.28
C PRO A 54 0.24 -16.48 12.28
N PHE A 55 0.85 -15.81 11.29
CA PHE A 55 2.30 -15.69 11.16
C PHE A 55 2.99 -14.96 12.31
N ARG A 56 2.27 -14.17 13.14
CA ARG A 56 2.85 -13.63 14.37
C ARG A 56 3.00 -14.66 15.49
N LYS A 57 2.18 -15.73 15.47
CA LYS A 57 2.22 -16.82 16.46
C LYS A 57 3.23 -17.91 16.10
N VAL A 58 3.59 -18.00 14.82
CA VAL A 58 4.65 -18.91 14.34
C VAL A 58 5.96 -18.54 15.04
N PRO A 59 6.74 -19.46 15.65
CA PRO A 59 8.07 -19.18 16.19
C PRO A 59 9.11 -18.87 15.10
N ASP A 60 10.22 -18.22 15.45
CA ASP A 60 11.28 -17.90 14.48
C ASP A 60 11.97 -19.16 13.94
N GLU A 61 11.99 -20.26 14.70
CA GLU A 61 12.50 -21.57 14.28
C GLU A 61 11.71 -22.12 13.08
N ILE A 62 10.38 -21.97 13.10
CA ILE A 62 9.53 -22.41 12.00
C ILE A 62 9.71 -21.52 10.78
N LEU A 63 9.88 -20.20 10.98
CA LEU A 63 10.21 -19.30 9.88
C LEU A 63 11.55 -19.67 9.23
N ARG A 64 12.60 -19.93 10.03
CA ARG A 64 13.90 -20.39 9.52
C ARG A 64 13.77 -21.67 8.70
N ARG A 65 13.00 -22.66 9.19
CA ARG A 65 12.77 -23.89 8.45
C ARG A 65 12.08 -23.68 7.11
N ILE A 66 11.11 -22.76 7.04
CA ILE A 66 10.49 -22.37 5.76
C ILE A 66 11.53 -21.77 4.80
N PHE A 67 12.44 -20.91 5.30
CA PHE A 67 13.52 -20.38 4.47
C PHE A 67 14.47 -21.47 3.98
N GLU A 68 14.85 -22.42 4.85
CA GLU A 68 15.71 -23.55 4.47
C GLU A 68 15.06 -24.43 3.41
N ASP A 69 13.80 -24.80 3.61
CA ASP A 69 13.04 -25.67 2.71
C ASP A 69 12.79 -24.98 1.34
N CYS A 70 12.41 -23.70 1.34
CA CYS A 70 12.07 -22.98 0.11
C CYS A 70 13.28 -22.39 -0.62
N CYS A 71 14.35 -22.03 0.08
CA CYS A 71 15.50 -21.32 -0.50
C CYS A 71 16.74 -22.21 -0.68
N GLY A 72 16.73 -23.44 -0.13
CA GLY A 72 17.80 -24.42 -0.27
C GLY A 72 17.90 -25.06 -1.66
N GLY A 73 16.83 -24.98 -2.47
CA GLY A 73 16.75 -25.59 -3.79
C GLY A 73 17.52 -24.87 -4.90
N SER A 74 17.44 -25.45 -6.11
CA SER A 74 17.94 -24.87 -7.38
C SER A 74 17.15 -23.66 -7.86
N ASP A 75 16.05 -23.32 -7.18
CA ASP A 75 15.07 -22.35 -7.68
C ASP A 75 15.19 -21.00 -6.95
N ASN A 76 16.24 -20.82 -6.13
CA ASN A 76 16.51 -19.56 -5.43
C ASN A 76 17.61 -18.76 -6.12
N HIS A 77 17.29 -18.23 -7.30
CA HIS A 77 18.20 -17.43 -8.11
C HIS A 77 17.58 -16.09 -8.47
N PHE A 78 18.38 -15.03 -8.33
CA PHE A 78 17.98 -13.72 -8.82
C PHE A 78 18.21 -13.65 -10.33
N ILE A 79 17.12 -13.70 -11.12
CA ILE A 79 17.18 -13.66 -12.59
C ILE A 79 16.28 -12.52 -13.08
N LEU A 80 16.90 -11.47 -13.65
CA LEU A 80 16.19 -10.32 -14.22
C LEU A 80 15.80 -10.53 -15.69
N ARG A 81 16.52 -11.40 -16.40
CA ARG A 81 16.27 -11.75 -17.79
C ARG A 81 16.51 -13.22 -18.04
N ASP A 82 15.64 -13.83 -18.82
CA ASP A 82 15.87 -15.17 -19.33
C ASP A 82 17.11 -15.15 -20.26
N LYS A 83 18.06 -16.06 -20.03
CA LYS A 83 19.29 -16.12 -20.84
C LYS A 83 19.05 -16.59 -22.28
N ASN A 84 17.95 -17.29 -22.52
CA ASN A 84 17.58 -17.89 -23.78
C ASN A 84 16.59 -17.02 -24.57
N SER A 85 15.61 -16.39 -23.91
CA SER A 85 14.60 -15.54 -24.58
C SER A 85 14.89 -14.04 -24.50
N GLY A 86 15.73 -13.59 -23.55
CA GLY A 86 16.02 -12.17 -23.33
C GLY A 86 14.85 -11.37 -22.73
N GLU A 87 13.74 -12.04 -22.43
CA GLU A 87 12.55 -11.40 -21.89
C GLU A 87 12.72 -11.03 -20.41
N PRO A 88 12.12 -9.91 -19.95
CA PRO A 88 12.09 -9.56 -18.54
C PRO A 88 11.37 -10.64 -17.73
N MET A 89 12.04 -11.17 -16.71
CA MET A 89 11.43 -12.08 -15.74
C MET A 89 11.09 -11.38 -14.43
N ASP A 90 10.04 -11.87 -13.77
CA ASP A 90 9.69 -11.45 -12.41
C ASP A 90 10.68 -12.05 -11.41
N ALA A 91 11.76 -11.32 -11.15
CA ALA A 91 12.82 -11.75 -10.24
C ALA A 91 12.33 -12.02 -8.81
N ILE A 92 11.19 -11.43 -8.40
CA ILE A 92 10.60 -11.70 -7.08
C ILE A 92 9.97 -13.09 -7.06
N LYS A 93 9.30 -13.51 -8.15
CA LYS A 93 8.72 -14.86 -8.25
C LYS A 93 9.77 -15.95 -8.36
N ASN A 94 10.91 -15.66 -8.99
CA ASN A 94 11.96 -16.62 -9.28
C ASN A 94 13.02 -16.74 -8.17
N MET A 95 12.92 -15.93 -7.12
CA MET A 95 13.79 -16.02 -5.94
C MET A 95 12.93 -16.13 -4.67
N PRO A 96 12.68 -17.36 -4.16
CA PRO A 96 11.92 -17.57 -2.94
C PRO A 96 12.41 -16.74 -1.77
N ALA A 97 13.72 -16.49 -1.64
CA ALA A 97 14.23 -15.61 -0.58
C ALA A 97 13.67 -14.17 -0.68
N LEU A 98 13.51 -13.61 -1.88
CA LEU A 98 12.89 -12.30 -2.08
C LEU A 98 11.38 -12.33 -1.82
N ALA A 99 10.69 -13.35 -2.34
CA ALA A 99 9.25 -13.51 -2.10
C ALA A 99 8.96 -13.61 -0.59
N LEU A 100 9.67 -14.50 0.13
CA LEU A 100 9.46 -14.72 1.56
C LEU A 100 9.82 -13.48 2.40
N THR A 101 10.90 -12.77 2.09
CA THR A 101 11.26 -11.53 2.83
C THR A 101 10.39 -10.31 2.50
N SER A 102 9.54 -10.39 1.47
CA SER A 102 8.54 -9.36 1.17
C SER A 102 7.29 -9.46 2.05
N VAL A 103 7.03 -10.61 2.70
CA VAL A 103 5.79 -10.87 3.46
C VAL A 103 5.56 -9.84 4.58
N CYS A 104 6.53 -9.67 5.49
CA CYS A 104 6.51 -8.62 6.51
C CYS A 104 7.90 -8.36 7.11
N SER A 105 8.02 -7.34 7.96
CA SER A 105 9.29 -6.97 8.61
C SER A 105 9.93 -8.09 9.42
N ARG A 106 9.13 -8.98 10.02
CA ARG A 106 9.63 -10.14 10.79
C ARG A 106 10.21 -11.23 9.89
N TRP A 107 9.55 -11.54 8.77
CA TRP A 107 10.07 -12.45 7.76
C TRP A 107 11.36 -11.92 7.15
N ARG A 108 11.40 -10.62 6.83
CA ARG A 108 12.60 -9.94 6.36
C ARG A 108 13.76 -10.07 7.35
N ARG A 109 13.51 -9.81 8.64
CA ARG A 109 14.53 -9.93 9.69
C ARG A 109 15.09 -11.36 9.78
N ASN A 110 14.23 -12.37 9.78
CA ASN A 110 14.65 -13.77 9.82
C ASN A 110 15.44 -14.16 8.56
N GLY A 111 14.95 -13.81 7.36
CA GLY A 111 15.64 -14.12 6.11
C GLY A 111 17.01 -13.44 6.01
N LEU A 112 17.14 -12.19 6.46
CA LEU A 112 18.43 -11.48 6.50
C LEU A 112 19.43 -12.08 7.52
N SER A 113 18.94 -12.80 8.55
CA SER A 113 19.82 -13.54 9.47
C SER A 113 20.35 -14.87 8.91
N ILE A 114 19.99 -15.23 7.67
CA ILE A 114 20.42 -16.45 6.99
C ILE A 114 21.25 -16.02 5.76
N PRO A 115 22.56 -15.76 5.88
CA PRO A 115 23.35 -15.27 4.73
C PRO A 115 23.38 -16.24 3.54
N SER A 116 23.29 -17.55 3.78
CA SER A 116 23.38 -18.58 2.75
C SER A 116 22.31 -18.48 1.67
N ILE A 117 21.08 -18.04 1.99
CA ILE A 117 19.99 -17.91 1.01
C ILE A 117 20.16 -16.73 0.06
N TRP A 118 21.12 -15.83 0.32
CA TRP A 118 21.44 -14.66 -0.50
C TRP A 118 22.69 -14.84 -1.37
N SER A 119 23.40 -15.96 -1.22
CA SER A 119 24.64 -16.25 -1.94
C SER A 119 24.48 -16.40 -3.46
N LYS A 120 23.24 -16.58 -3.94
CA LYS A 120 22.90 -16.86 -5.35
C LYS A 120 22.34 -15.64 -6.10
N ILE A 121 22.66 -14.43 -5.64
CA ILE A 121 22.36 -13.19 -6.39
C ILE A 121 23.50 -12.93 -7.38
N SER A 122 23.21 -13.04 -8.67
CA SER A 122 24.11 -12.61 -9.75
C SER A 122 23.51 -11.39 -10.46
N LEU A 123 24.31 -10.33 -10.63
CA LEU A 123 23.95 -9.12 -11.39
C LEU A 123 24.36 -9.26 -12.86
#